data_AF-A0A3C0Q6Q9-F1
#
_entry.id   AF-A0A3C0Q6Q9-F1
#
_cell.length_a   1.000
_cell.length_b   1.000
_cell.length_c   1.000
_cell.angle_alpha   90.00
_cell.angle_beta   90.00
_cell.angle_gamma   90.00
#
_symmetry.space_group_name_H-M   'P 1'
#
loop_
_entity.id
_entity.type
_entity.pdbx_description
1 polymer ?
#
loop_
_entity_poly.entity_id
_entity_poly.type
_entity_poly.pdbx_seq_one_letter_code
_entity_poly.pdbx_strand_id
1 'polypeptide(L)'
;MLFDDMEDDEADMMFDEADSSDFIDAPSGPADMPVPRATATLLGHADIEKQLLSMLGHGRFPHGLVFSGMEGIGKSVMAYRLARYLFSKDGKQDDTFSMFGDAPEPATSLYISPTDPVFARVASGGNADLLMIERPVDEKTGVMKSSVPVDEIRKIAPFMRKTSSAEDGWRIVIIDDADTMTRSSQNSLLKILEEPPEKSLLILIAHRAGALLPTIYSRCIHIPFMPLADDVIKNA
;
A
#
# COMPACT_ATOMS: atom_id res chain seq x y z
N MET A 1 -67.29 0.44 30.24
CA MET A 1 -68.00 0.35 28.94
C MET A 1 -67.47 1.48 28.10
N LEU A 2 -66.72 1.34 27.01
CA LEU A 2 -66.09 0.26 26.21
C LEU A 2 -64.75 0.92 25.75
N PHE A 3 -63.56 0.31 25.85
CA PHE A 3 -62.93 -0.64 24.90
C PHE A 3 -62.93 -0.19 23.42
N ASP A 4 -61.74 0.18 22.95
CA ASP A 4 -61.14 0.12 21.60
C ASP A 4 -59.66 0.53 21.87
N ASP A 5 -58.62 -0.30 21.96
CA ASP A 5 -58.12 -1.48 21.22
C ASP A 5 -57.81 -1.24 19.74
N MET A 6 -56.54 -1.53 19.41
CA MET A 6 -55.89 -1.70 18.10
C MET A 6 -55.54 -0.41 17.33
N GLU A 7 -54.32 -0.22 16.81
CA GLU A 7 -53.20 -1.12 16.52
C GLU A 7 -51.91 -0.28 16.38
N ASP A 8 -50.80 -0.84 16.86
CA ASP A 8 -49.44 -0.41 16.53
C ASP A 8 -49.21 -0.62 15.04
N ASP A 9 -49.11 0.46 14.26
CA ASP A 9 -48.61 0.38 12.88
C ASP A 9 -47.13 0.77 12.84
N GLU A 10 -46.32 -0.27 12.66
CA GLU A 10 -44.89 -0.25 12.38
C GLU A 10 -44.56 0.73 11.25
N ALA A 11 -43.91 1.84 11.60
CA ALA A 11 -43.21 2.68 10.62
C ALA A 11 -41.89 1.99 10.23
N ASP A 12 -42.02 0.94 9.44
CA ASP A 12 -40.95 0.23 8.75
C ASP A 12 -40.47 1.11 7.58
N MET A 13 -39.74 2.18 7.91
CA MET A 13 -39.04 3.00 6.92
C MET A 13 -37.66 2.42 6.69
N MET A 14 -37.61 1.56 5.67
CA MET A 14 -36.44 1.10 4.93
C MET A 14 -35.28 2.11 4.98
N PHE A 15 -34.25 1.77 5.75
CA PHE A 15 -32.92 2.29 5.53
C PHE A 15 -32.42 1.65 4.23
N ASP A 16 -32.50 2.41 3.14
CA ASP A 16 -31.91 2.03 1.87
C ASP A 16 -30.41 1.74 2.11
N GLU A 17 -30.01 0.50 1.86
CA GLU A 17 -28.63 0.05 1.89
C GLU A 17 -27.85 0.85 0.85
N ALA A 18 -27.24 1.96 1.28
CA ALA A 18 -26.22 2.63 0.50
C ALA A 18 -25.04 1.66 0.36
N ASP A 19 -25.02 0.98 -0.79
CA ASP A 19 -24.01 0.04 -1.23
C ASP A 19 -22.62 0.66 -1.06
N SER A 20 -21.88 0.19 -0.05
CA SER A 20 -20.58 0.72 0.35
C SER A 20 -19.43 0.36 -0.62
N SER A 21 -19.77 -0.04 -1.84
CA SER A 21 -18.87 -0.58 -2.85
C SER A 21 -18.49 0.42 -3.96
N ASP A 22 -19.12 1.60 -4.02
CA ASP A 22 -18.93 2.55 -5.13
C ASP A 22 -17.85 3.63 -4.94
N PHE A 23 -17.09 3.61 -3.84
CA PHE A 23 -16.02 4.60 -3.60
C PHE A 23 -14.64 3.97 -3.84
N ILE A 24 -14.39 3.56 -5.07
CA ILE A 24 -13.09 3.07 -5.52
C ILE A 24 -12.59 3.98 -6.64
N ASP A 25 -11.42 4.59 -6.41
CA ASP A 25 -10.56 5.26 -7.40
C ASP A 25 -11.25 6.31 -8.29
N ALA A 26 -11.09 7.60 -7.95
CA ALA A 26 -11.04 8.61 -8.99
C ALA A 26 -9.65 8.52 -9.65
N PRO A 27 -9.50 8.01 -10.89
CA PRO A 27 -8.19 7.83 -11.48
C PRO A 27 -7.57 9.19 -11.80
N SER A 28 -6.37 9.43 -11.29
CA SER A 28 -5.49 10.54 -11.73
C SER A 28 -4.72 10.20 -13.02
N GLY A 29 -5.23 9.27 -13.83
CA GLY A 29 -4.65 8.83 -15.11
C GLY A 29 -5.67 8.80 -16.26
N PRO A 30 -5.23 8.63 -17.52
CA PRO A 30 -6.14 8.48 -18.65
C PRO A 30 -7.12 7.32 -18.39
N ALA A 31 -8.39 7.50 -18.76
CA ALA A 31 -9.54 6.68 -18.37
C ALA A 31 -9.48 5.17 -18.69
N ASP A 32 -8.42 4.71 -19.37
CA ASP A 32 -8.23 3.34 -19.85
C ASP A 32 -7.00 2.66 -19.21
N MET A 33 -6.27 3.36 -18.32
CA MET A 33 -5.12 2.79 -17.62
C MET A 33 -5.58 2.13 -16.32
N PRO A 34 -5.21 0.85 -16.07
CA PRO A 34 -5.58 0.18 -14.84
C PRO A 34 -5.00 0.93 -13.63
N VAL A 35 -5.76 0.93 -12.55
CA VAL A 35 -5.34 1.54 -11.27
C VAL A 35 -4.00 0.93 -10.81
N PRO A 36 -3.14 1.64 -10.07
CA PRO A 36 -1.81 1.16 -9.73
C PRO A 36 -1.83 -0.21 -9.04
N ARG A 37 -2.82 -0.43 -8.17
CA ARG A 37 -3.08 -1.70 -7.46
C ARG A 37 -3.56 -2.85 -8.35
N ALA A 38 -3.98 -2.59 -9.59
CA ALA A 38 -4.36 -3.60 -10.59
C ALA A 38 -3.35 -3.71 -11.75
N THR A 39 -2.28 -2.91 -11.72
CA THR A 39 -1.24 -2.92 -12.75
C THR A 39 -0.19 -4.01 -12.46
N ALA A 40 0.06 -4.90 -13.42
CA ALA A 40 1.06 -5.97 -13.30
C ALA A 40 2.43 -5.57 -13.85
N THR A 41 2.43 -4.90 -15.00
CA THR A 41 3.65 -4.51 -15.72
C THR A 41 4.12 -3.15 -15.23
N LEU A 42 5.41 -3.03 -14.95
CA LEU A 42 6.08 -1.75 -14.71
C LEU A 42 7.18 -1.64 -15.75
N LEU A 43 7.17 -0.53 -16.50
CA LEU A 43 8.18 -0.22 -17.49
C LEU A 43 9.33 0.56 -16.83
N GLY A 44 10.57 0.16 -17.15
CA GLY A 44 11.77 0.73 -16.55
C GLY A 44 11.98 0.33 -15.08
N HIS A 45 12.88 1.06 -14.40
CA HIS A 45 13.22 0.87 -12.98
C HIS A 45 13.71 -0.54 -12.59
N ALA A 46 14.28 -1.28 -13.54
CA ALA A 46 14.81 -2.63 -13.30
C ALA A 46 15.98 -2.62 -12.31
N ASP A 47 16.71 -1.52 -12.22
CA ASP A 47 17.74 -1.24 -11.20
C ASP A 47 17.14 -1.14 -9.80
N ILE A 48 16.03 -0.42 -9.64
CA ILE A 48 15.29 -0.32 -8.37
C ILE A 48 14.74 -1.70 -7.98
N GLU A 49 14.16 -2.44 -8.92
CA GLU A 49 13.66 -3.79 -8.67
C GLU A 49 14.78 -4.71 -8.19
N LYS A 50 15.96 -4.69 -8.84
CA LYS A 50 17.14 -5.45 -8.41
C LYS A 50 17.62 -5.03 -7.02
N GLN A 51 17.62 -3.74 -6.72
CA GLN A 51 17.99 -3.23 -5.41
C GLN A 51 17.06 -3.77 -4.31
N LEU A 52 15.75 -3.75 -4.55
CA LEU A 52 14.74 -4.30 -3.63
C LEU A 52 14.89 -5.82 -3.45
N LEU A 53 15.10 -6.57 -4.53
CA LEU A 53 15.34 -8.01 -4.47
C LEU A 53 16.62 -8.37 -3.70
N SER A 54 17.70 -7.60 -3.90
CA SER A 54 18.92 -7.76 -3.13
C SER A 54 18.67 -7.54 -1.64
N MET A 55 17.91 -6.50 -1.26
CA MET A 55 17.54 -6.26 0.14
C MET A 55 16.74 -7.41 0.75
N LEU A 56 15.84 -8.04 -0.03
CA LEU A 56 15.05 -9.20 0.42
C LEU A 56 15.94 -10.42 0.68
N GLY A 57 16.99 -10.63 -0.11
CA GLY A 57 17.92 -11.76 0.04
C GLY A 57 18.86 -11.69 1.25
N HIS A 58 19.05 -10.52 1.85
CA HIS A 58 20.02 -10.32 2.95
C HIS A 58 19.43 -10.57 4.36
N GLY A 59 18.25 -11.21 4.47
CA GLY A 59 17.67 -11.71 5.73
C GLY A 59 17.05 -10.66 6.65
N ARG A 60 17.41 -9.37 6.53
CA ARG A 60 16.76 -8.28 7.25
C ARG A 60 16.31 -7.18 6.29
N PHE A 61 15.03 -7.25 5.90
CA PHE A 61 14.42 -6.24 5.05
C PHE A 61 14.08 -4.97 5.87
N PRO A 62 14.28 -3.76 5.32
CA PRO A 62 13.96 -2.52 6.04
C PRO A 62 12.47 -2.39 6.34
N HIS A 63 12.15 -1.77 7.49
CA HIS A 63 10.77 -1.51 7.90
C HIS A 63 10.18 -0.24 7.27
N GLY A 64 11.01 0.58 6.63
CA GLY A 64 10.62 1.86 6.03
C GLY A 64 11.33 2.11 4.72
N LEU A 65 10.56 2.35 3.67
CA LEU A 65 11.02 2.74 2.34
C LEU A 65 10.42 4.10 1.98
N VAL A 66 11.23 4.96 1.37
CA VAL A 66 10.76 6.22 0.77
C VAL A 66 10.99 6.15 -0.73
N PHE A 67 9.93 6.06 -1.50
CA PHE A 67 9.96 6.16 -2.96
C PHE A 67 9.75 7.61 -3.35
N SER A 68 10.77 8.27 -3.91
CA SER A 68 10.67 9.67 -4.32
C SER A 68 10.87 9.86 -5.81
N GLY A 69 10.10 10.72 -6.45
CA GLY A 69 10.31 11.06 -7.86
C GLY A 69 9.06 11.68 -8.46
N MET A 70 9.12 12.09 -9.73
CA MET A 70 8.01 12.75 -10.41
C MET A 70 6.71 11.94 -10.34
N GLU A 71 5.59 12.63 -10.28
CA GLU A 71 4.26 12.00 -10.38
C GLU A 71 4.14 11.20 -11.68
N GLY A 72 3.42 10.08 -11.66
CA GLY A 72 3.24 9.21 -12.82
C GLY A 72 4.42 8.28 -13.19
N ILE A 73 5.58 8.39 -12.54
CA ILE A 73 6.79 7.59 -12.90
C ILE A 73 6.71 6.09 -12.52
N GLY A 74 5.59 5.62 -11.94
CA GLY A 74 5.39 4.21 -11.57
C GLY A 74 5.73 3.83 -10.11
N LYS A 75 5.88 4.81 -9.21
CA LYS A 75 6.19 4.57 -7.78
C LYS A 75 5.17 3.69 -7.08
N SER A 76 3.87 4.01 -7.22
CA SER A 76 2.78 3.26 -6.60
C SER A 76 2.70 1.84 -7.17
N VAL A 77 2.91 1.68 -8.48
CA VAL A 77 2.97 0.35 -9.13
C VAL A 77 4.11 -0.50 -8.56
N MET A 78 5.31 0.07 -8.37
CA MET A 78 6.42 -0.65 -7.72
C MET A 78 6.08 -1.04 -6.28
N ALA A 79 5.42 -0.15 -5.52
CA ALA A 79 4.99 -0.43 -4.15
C ALA A 79 4.03 -1.62 -4.09
N TYR A 80 3.02 -1.66 -4.97
CA TYR A 80 2.10 -2.80 -5.06
C TYR A 80 2.78 -4.08 -5.57
N ARG A 81 3.74 -3.99 -6.50
CA ARG A 81 4.53 -5.16 -6.92
C ARG A 81 5.32 -5.76 -5.76
N LEU A 82 6.03 -4.93 -4.99
CA LEU A 82 6.74 -5.38 -3.79
C LEU A 82 5.78 -6.00 -2.76
N ALA A 83 4.64 -5.35 -2.52
CA ALA A 83 3.64 -5.86 -1.57
C ALA A 83 3.09 -7.24 -1.99
N ARG A 84 2.69 -7.38 -3.26
CA ARG A 84 2.22 -8.67 -3.80
C ARG A 84 3.31 -9.75 -3.70
N TYR A 85 4.55 -9.40 -4.01
CA TYR A 85 5.66 -10.34 -3.89
C TYR A 85 5.83 -10.83 -2.44
N LEU A 86 5.83 -9.92 -1.46
CA LEU A 86 5.92 -10.27 -0.04
C LEU A 86 4.75 -11.16 0.41
N PHE A 87 3.51 -10.79 0.08
CA PHE A 87 2.33 -11.61 0.40
C PHE A 87 2.34 -12.98 -0.30
N SER A 88 2.98 -13.11 -1.47
CA SER A 88 3.12 -14.41 -2.15
C SER A 88 4.10 -15.36 -1.45
N LYS A 89 4.97 -14.81 -0.58
CA LYS A 89 5.93 -15.54 0.24
C LYS A 89 5.43 -15.79 1.66
N ASP A 90 4.40 -15.08 2.12
CA ASP A 90 3.77 -15.32 3.43
C ASP A 90 3.29 -16.75 3.60
N GLY A 91 3.47 -17.31 4.81
CA GLY A 91 3.09 -18.69 5.13
C GLY A 91 3.89 -19.78 4.39
N LYS A 92 4.80 -19.39 3.49
CA LYS A 92 5.83 -20.29 2.94
C LYS A 92 7.06 -20.07 3.78
N GLN A 93 7.14 -20.81 4.89
CA GLN A 93 8.39 -20.96 5.62
C GLN A 93 9.50 -21.27 4.60
N ASP A 94 10.72 -20.78 4.83
CA ASP A 94 11.93 -21.23 4.12
C ASP A 94 12.20 -22.72 4.47
N ASP A 95 11.23 -23.59 4.20
CA ASP A 95 11.30 -25.04 4.22
C ASP A 95 12.09 -25.55 3.00
N THR A 96 12.90 -24.67 2.41
CA THR A 96 14.10 -25.04 1.65
C THR A 96 15.30 -25.19 2.59
N PHE A 97 15.09 -25.76 3.78
CA PHE A 97 16.02 -26.79 4.24
C PHE A 97 15.84 -28.03 3.34
N SER A 98 16.20 -27.87 2.05
CA SER A 98 16.52 -29.01 1.21
C SER A 98 17.61 -29.76 1.96
N MET A 99 17.29 -30.96 2.47
CA MET A 99 18.27 -31.92 3.00
C MET A 99 19.42 -32.19 2.00
N PHE A 100 19.30 -31.72 0.75
CA PHE A 100 20.31 -31.61 -0.27
C PHE A 100 20.49 -30.15 -0.73
N GLY A 101 21.24 -29.36 0.04
CA GLY A 101 22.37 -28.56 -0.44
C GLY A 101 22.20 -27.39 -1.42
N ASP A 102 21.05 -27.16 -2.06
CA ASP A 102 20.91 -26.01 -2.96
C ASP A 102 20.10 -24.90 -2.29
N ALA A 103 20.77 -23.75 -2.10
CA ALA A 103 20.12 -22.52 -1.67
C ALA A 103 19.01 -22.17 -2.68
N PRO A 104 17.83 -21.73 -2.23
CA PRO A 104 16.77 -21.31 -3.13
C PRO A 104 17.32 -20.23 -4.09
N GLU A 105 17.11 -20.43 -5.39
CA GLU A 105 17.58 -19.46 -6.39
C GLU A 105 17.00 -18.07 -6.06
N PRO A 106 17.84 -17.02 -6.07
CA PRO A 106 17.39 -15.68 -5.75
C PRO A 106 16.31 -15.27 -6.76
N ALA A 107 15.19 -14.74 -6.24
CA ALA A 107 14.13 -14.26 -7.10
C ALA A 107 14.65 -13.23 -8.10
N THR A 108 14.31 -13.41 -9.37
CA THR A 108 14.79 -12.58 -10.48
C THR A 108 13.89 -11.40 -10.77
N SER A 109 12.65 -11.40 -10.27
CA SER A 109 11.67 -10.33 -10.42
C SER A 109 10.63 -10.32 -9.29
N LEU A 110 10.13 -9.12 -8.97
CA LEU A 110 8.95 -8.86 -8.13
C LEU A 110 7.62 -9.04 -8.90
N TYR A 111 7.66 -9.45 -10.17
CA TYR A 111 6.47 -9.70 -10.96
C TYR A 111 5.67 -10.88 -10.39
N ILE A 112 4.37 -10.65 -10.20
CA ILE A 112 3.38 -11.67 -9.84
C ILE A 112 2.34 -11.71 -10.95
N SER A 113 2.04 -12.91 -11.44
CA SER A 113 1.07 -13.09 -12.53
C SER A 113 -0.31 -12.56 -12.14
N PRO A 114 -1.05 -11.89 -13.04
CA PRO A 114 -2.45 -11.51 -12.82
C PRO A 114 -3.38 -12.68 -12.46
N THR A 115 -3.00 -13.92 -12.82
CA THR A 115 -3.74 -15.14 -12.49
C THR A 115 -3.51 -15.62 -11.06
N ASP A 116 -2.55 -15.04 -10.34
CA ASP A 116 -2.24 -15.43 -8.96
C ASP A 116 -3.33 -14.91 -7.98
N PRO A 117 -3.80 -15.71 -7.01
CA PRO A 117 -4.80 -15.28 -6.03
C PRO A 117 -4.39 -14.03 -5.23
N VAL A 118 -3.10 -13.85 -4.94
CA VAL A 118 -2.58 -12.67 -4.23
C VAL A 118 -2.75 -11.42 -5.09
N PHE A 119 -2.55 -11.54 -6.41
CA PHE A 119 -2.75 -10.43 -7.33
C PHE A 119 -4.20 -9.96 -7.29
N ALA A 120 -5.15 -10.87 -7.46
CA ALA A 120 -6.58 -10.56 -7.43
C ALA A 120 -7.01 -9.91 -6.10
N ARG A 121 -6.52 -10.43 -4.97
CA ARG A 121 -6.81 -9.89 -3.63
C ARG A 121 -6.30 -8.48 -3.41
N VAL A 122 -5.10 -8.17 -3.89
CA VAL A 122 -4.53 -6.82 -3.80
C VAL A 122 -5.20 -5.88 -4.80
N ALA A 123 -5.49 -6.35 -6.01
CA ALA A 123 -6.13 -5.56 -7.07
C ALA A 123 -7.56 -5.12 -6.71
N SER A 124 -8.31 -5.96 -6.00
CA SER A 124 -9.63 -5.57 -5.48
C SER A 124 -9.57 -4.62 -4.29
N GLY A 125 -8.40 -4.43 -3.67
CA GLY A 125 -8.25 -3.69 -2.41
C GLY A 125 -8.70 -4.45 -1.16
N GLY A 126 -9.02 -5.74 -1.27
CA GLY A 126 -9.55 -6.56 -0.17
C GLY A 126 -8.50 -7.28 0.68
N ASN A 127 -7.21 -6.93 0.58
CA ASN A 127 -6.17 -7.59 1.36
C ASN A 127 -6.12 -7.04 2.80
N ALA A 128 -6.45 -7.88 3.79
CA ALA A 128 -6.47 -7.50 5.22
C ALA A 128 -5.10 -7.12 5.81
N ASP A 129 -4.00 -7.47 5.12
CA ASP A 129 -2.62 -7.17 5.50
C ASP A 129 -1.99 -6.03 4.69
N LEU A 130 -2.79 -5.36 3.85
CA LEU A 130 -2.40 -4.14 3.15
C LEU A 130 -3.30 -2.97 3.55
N LEU A 131 -2.71 -1.90 4.06
CA LEU A 131 -3.43 -0.65 4.31
C LEU A 131 -2.89 0.45 3.40
N MET A 132 -3.79 1.09 2.67
CA MET A 132 -3.48 2.26 1.85
C MET A 132 -3.91 3.53 2.60
N ILE A 133 -3.02 4.51 2.68
CA ILE A 133 -3.28 5.83 3.22
C ILE A 133 -3.14 6.85 2.09
N GLU A 134 -4.20 7.59 1.85
CA GLU A 134 -4.31 8.60 0.80
C GLU A 134 -4.84 9.92 1.36
N ARG A 135 -4.84 10.96 0.51
CA ARG A 135 -5.52 12.21 0.83
C ARG A 135 -7.03 11.93 0.83
N PRO A 136 -7.73 12.13 1.95
CA PRO A 136 -9.16 11.84 2.01
C PRO A 136 -9.93 12.80 1.11
N VAL A 137 -11.03 12.33 0.54
CA VAL A 137 -11.98 13.17 -0.21
C VAL A 137 -12.84 13.94 0.78
N ASP A 138 -13.07 15.22 0.50
CA ASP A 138 -14.02 16.03 1.26
C ASP A 138 -15.45 15.68 0.83
N GLU A 139 -16.22 15.09 1.76
CA GLU A 139 -17.58 14.60 1.52
C GLU A 139 -18.55 15.69 1.03
N LYS A 140 -18.29 16.97 1.32
CA LYS A 140 -19.19 18.07 0.91
C LYS A 140 -18.89 18.57 -0.50
N THR A 141 -17.63 18.48 -0.92
CA THR A 141 -17.18 19.07 -2.20
C THR A 141 -16.78 18.03 -3.23
N GLY A 142 -16.59 16.76 -2.83
CA GLY A 142 -16.07 15.69 -3.68
C GLY A 142 -14.61 15.87 -4.07
N VAL A 143 -13.91 16.86 -3.50
CA VAL A 143 -12.52 17.18 -3.84
C VAL A 143 -11.57 16.53 -2.83
N MET A 144 -10.47 15.94 -3.31
CA MET A 144 -9.40 15.47 -2.44
C MET A 144 -8.83 16.60 -1.59
N LYS A 145 -8.64 16.35 -0.29
CA LYS A 145 -7.99 17.31 0.60
C LYS A 145 -6.56 17.58 0.13
N SER A 146 -6.03 18.76 0.46
CA SER A 146 -4.69 19.17 0.06
C SER A 146 -3.56 18.42 0.77
N SER A 147 -3.87 17.70 1.85
CA SER A 147 -2.88 17.04 2.71
C SER A 147 -3.44 15.77 3.34
N VAL A 148 -2.54 14.84 3.67
CA VAL A 148 -2.85 13.67 4.50
C VAL A 148 -2.88 14.09 5.98
N PRO A 149 -4.07 14.13 6.63
CA PRO A 149 -4.19 14.59 8.01
C PRO A 149 -3.69 13.53 9.01
N VAL A 150 -3.45 13.94 10.25
CA VAL A 150 -2.86 13.07 11.27
C VAL A 150 -3.76 11.89 11.63
N ASP A 151 -5.07 12.04 11.49
CA ASP A 151 -6.03 10.99 11.82
C ASP A 151 -5.94 9.79 10.86
N GLU A 152 -5.58 10.02 9.59
CA GLU A 152 -5.27 8.94 8.65
C GLU A 152 -4.02 8.16 9.09
N ILE A 153 -2.94 8.87 9.46
CA ILE A 153 -1.70 8.26 9.96
C ILE A 153 -1.92 7.49 11.26
N ARG A 154 -2.85 7.93 12.11
CA ARG A 154 -3.19 7.23 13.36
C ARG A 154 -3.84 5.87 13.14
N LYS A 155 -4.39 5.58 11.95
CA LYS A 155 -4.91 4.25 11.59
C LYS A 155 -3.80 3.21 11.43
N ILE A 156 -2.56 3.65 11.16
CA ILE A 156 -1.41 2.77 10.88
C ILE A 156 -1.01 1.97 12.13
N ALA A 157 -0.89 2.61 13.29
CA ALA A 157 -0.47 1.92 14.52
C ALA A 157 -1.41 0.78 14.96
N PRO A 158 -2.75 0.98 15.06
CA PRO A 158 -3.68 -0.10 15.39
C PRO A 158 -3.79 -1.11 14.26
N PHE A 159 -3.60 -0.70 12.99
CA PHE A 159 -3.43 -1.64 11.90
C PHE A 159 -2.24 -2.53 12.23
N MET A 160 -0.99 -2.05 12.22
CA MET A 160 0.23 -2.85 12.37
C MET A 160 0.30 -3.76 13.61
N ARG A 161 -0.47 -3.47 14.67
CA ARG A 161 -0.53 -4.31 15.89
C ARG A 161 -1.40 -5.56 15.78
N LYS A 162 -2.30 -5.65 14.80
CA LYS A 162 -3.10 -6.87 14.58
C LYS A 162 -2.20 -8.00 14.07
N THR A 163 -2.55 -9.24 14.42
CA THR A 163 -1.94 -10.43 13.82
C THR A 163 -2.19 -10.43 12.31
N SER A 164 -1.18 -10.80 11.53
CA SER A 164 -1.31 -11.02 10.09
C SER A 164 -2.29 -12.15 9.80
N SER A 165 -2.90 -12.14 8.61
CA SER A 165 -3.83 -13.20 8.20
C SER A 165 -3.11 -14.51 7.91
N ALA A 166 -1.85 -14.43 7.48
CA ALA A 166 -0.95 -15.57 7.36
C ALA A 166 -0.12 -15.73 8.64
N GLU A 167 0.27 -16.96 8.96
CA GLU A 167 1.24 -17.21 10.02
C GLU A 167 2.59 -16.59 9.63
N ASP A 168 3.15 -15.78 10.52
CA ASP A 168 4.41 -15.06 10.29
C ASP A 168 4.38 -14.24 8.98
N GLY A 169 3.26 -13.54 8.72
CA GLY A 169 3.01 -12.80 7.48
C GLY A 169 3.45 -11.33 7.53
N TRP A 170 3.67 -10.74 6.36
CA TRP A 170 3.96 -9.31 6.22
C TRP A 170 2.71 -8.47 6.45
N ARG A 171 2.90 -7.29 7.06
CA ARG A 171 1.88 -6.25 7.14
C ARG A 171 2.42 -4.96 6.56
N ILE A 172 1.75 -4.49 5.52
CA ILE A 172 2.30 -3.46 4.64
C ILE A 172 1.37 -2.26 4.66
N VAL A 173 1.95 -1.09 4.85
CA VAL A 173 1.25 0.19 4.76
C VAL A 173 1.88 1.00 3.66
N ILE A 174 1.08 1.41 2.69
CA ILE A 174 1.48 2.33 1.63
C ILE A 174 0.85 3.68 1.94
N ILE A 175 1.67 4.72 1.99
CA ILE A 175 1.23 6.11 2.15
C ILE A 175 1.49 6.81 0.82
N ASP A 176 0.43 7.07 0.06
CA ASP A 176 0.52 7.90 -1.13
C ASP A 176 0.50 9.38 -0.76
N ASP A 177 1.09 10.20 -1.63
CA ASP A 177 1.26 11.63 -1.41
C ASP A 177 1.88 11.96 -0.04
N ALA A 178 2.87 11.16 0.39
CA ALA A 178 3.54 11.28 1.68
C ALA A 178 4.16 12.68 1.88
N ASP A 179 4.55 13.36 0.79
CA ASP A 179 5.07 14.73 0.82
C ASP A 179 3.99 15.80 1.08
N THR A 180 2.72 15.43 1.10
CA THR A 180 1.60 16.29 1.51
C THR A 180 1.20 16.11 2.97
N MET A 181 1.81 15.15 3.68
CA MET A 181 1.54 14.95 5.11
C MET A 181 1.78 16.23 5.90
N THR A 182 0.84 16.55 6.79
CA THR A 182 1.02 17.64 7.75
C THR A 182 2.20 17.33 8.69
N ARG A 183 2.78 18.36 9.32
CA ARG A 183 3.90 18.15 10.27
C ARG A 183 3.51 17.23 11.45
N SER A 184 2.27 17.31 11.93
CA SER A 184 1.76 16.42 12.98
C SER A 184 1.60 14.98 12.47
N SER A 185 1.14 14.79 11.23
CA SER A 185 1.12 13.49 10.54
C SER A 185 2.51 12.85 10.51
N GLN A 186 3.52 13.59 10.04
CA GLN A 186 4.91 13.10 9.95
C GLN A 186 5.49 12.74 11.32
N ASN A 187 5.28 13.57 12.34
CA ASN A 187 5.73 13.27 13.71
C ASN A 187 5.02 12.05 14.31
N SER A 188 3.73 11.84 13.99
CA SER A 188 3.00 10.66 14.45
C SER A 188 3.57 9.37 13.86
N LEU A 189 4.02 9.43 12.60
CA LEU A 189 4.62 8.28 11.91
C LEU A 189 5.97 7.87 12.51
N LEU A 190 6.75 8.82 13.04
CA LEU A 190 8.06 8.54 13.66
C LEU A 190 7.98 7.50 14.77
N LYS A 191 6.89 7.48 15.54
CA LYS A 191 6.68 6.49 16.62
C LYS A 191 6.68 5.05 16.09
N ILE A 192 6.16 4.85 14.87
CA ILE A 192 6.07 3.54 14.23
C ILE A 192 7.42 3.17 13.59
N LEU A 193 8.14 4.16 13.06
CA LEU A 193 9.47 3.97 12.48
C LEU A 193 10.57 3.71 13.53
N GLU A 194 10.39 4.18 14.77
CA GLU A 194 11.34 3.96 15.88
C GLU A 194 11.25 2.56 16.48
N GLU A 195 10.03 2.04 16.61
CA GLU A 195 9.75 0.71 17.16
C GLU A 195 8.82 -0.06 16.21
N PRO A 196 9.32 -0.45 15.00
CA PRO A 196 8.49 -1.14 14.03
C PRO A 196 8.15 -2.55 14.53
N PRO A 197 6.89 -3.01 14.40
CA PRO A 197 6.53 -4.39 14.64
C PRO A 197 7.31 -5.35 13.73
N GLU A 198 7.44 -6.61 14.16
CA GLU A 198 8.03 -7.66 13.31
C GLU A 198 7.22 -7.81 12.01
N LYS A 199 7.93 -8.09 10.90
CA LYS A 199 7.37 -8.20 9.55
C LYS A 199 6.41 -7.07 9.15
N SER A 200 6.71 -5.85 9.61
CA SER A 200 6.02 -4.64 9.16
C SER A 200 6.84 -3.89 8.12
N LEU A 201 6.16 -3.34 7.11
CA LEU A 201 6.75 -2.51 6.07
C LEU A 201 5.92 -1.24 5.85
N LEU A 202 6.56 -0.09 5.94
CA LEU A 202 6.02 1.20 5.55
C LEU A 202 6.65 1.65 4.23
N ILE A 203 5.81 1.94 3.24
CA ILE A 203 6.24 2.50 1.95
C ILE A 203 5.65 3.90 1.82
N LEU A 204 6.52 4.91 1.82
CA LEU A 204 6.14 6.31 1.67
C LEU A 204 6.40 6.74 0.23
N ILE A 205 5.35 7.15 -0.48
CA ILE A 205 5.45 7.64 -1.85
C ILE A 205 5.45 9.17 -1.82
N ALA A 206 6.53 9.79 -2.26
CA ALA A 206 6.69 11.23 -2.26
C ALA A 206 6.95 11.75 -3.67
N HIS A 207 6.25 12.80 -4.09
CA HIS A 207 6.48 13.41 -5.40
C HIS A 207 7.63 14.42 -5.38
N ARG A 208 7.83 15.06 -4.22
CA ARG A 208 8.87 16.06 -4.00
C ARG A 208 9.93 15.54 -3.03
N ALA A 209 11.17 15.50 -3.48
CA ALA A 209 12.30 15.20 -2.61
C ALA A 209 12.46 16.29 -1.53
N GLY A 210 12.71 15.89 -0.28
CA GLY A 210 12.96 16.82 0.83
C GLY A 210 11.72 17.38 1.52
N ALA A 211 10.51 16.99 1.11
CA ALA A 211 9.27 17.40 1.79
C ALA A 211 9.01 16.64 3.11
N LEU A 212 9.66 15.48 3.28
CA LEU A 212 9.61 14.71 4.51
C LEU A 212 10.64 15.22 5.52
N LEU A 213 10.34 15.08 6.81
CA LEU A 213 11.24 15.44 7.89
C LEU A 213 12.56 14.64 7.79
N PRO A 214 13.72 15.26 8.09
CA PRO A 214 15.00 14.56 8.12
C PRO A 214 15.01 13.32 9.02
N THR A 215 14.19 13.31 10.08
CA THR A 215 14.03 12.18 11.00
C THR A 215 13.32 10.97 10.40
N ILE A 216 12.50 11.16 9.36
CA ILE A 216 11.93 10.08 8.55
C ILE A 216 13.03 9.52 7.63
N TYR A 217 13.73 10.40 6.91
CA TYR A 217 14.83 9.98 6.03
C TYR A 217 15.95 9.24 6.77
N SER A 218 16.19 9.55 8.05
CA SER A 218 17.20 8.84 8.84
C SER A 218 16.80 7.42 9.26
N ARG A 219 15.51 7.06 9.15
CA ARG A 219 14.95 5.77 9.58
C ARG A 219 14.43 4.91 8.41
N CYS A 220 14.38 5.48 7.22
CA CYS A 220 13.93 4.79 6.01
C CYS A 220 15.05 4.68 4.99
N ILE A 221 15.00 3.62 4.17
CA ILE A 221 15.82 3.57 2.97
C ILE A 221 15.17 4.42 1.89
N HIS A 222 15.95 5.35 1.34
CA HIS A 222 15.50 6.25 0.29
C HIS A 222 15.82 5.68 -1.08
N ILE A 223 14.79 5.57 -1.93
CA ILE A 223 14.87 5.03 -3.29
C ILE A 223 14.35 6.12 -4.25
N PRO A 224 15.26 6.84 -4.93
CA PRO A 224 14.88 7.83 -5.92
C PRO A 224 14.50 7.17 -7.26
N PHE A 225 13.32 7.50 -7.78
CA PHE A 225 12.85 7.14 -9.11
C PHE A 225 13.24 8.25 -10.08
N MET A 226 14.12 7.91 -11.01
CA MET A 226 14.58 8.83 -12.04
C MET A 226 13.63 8.83 -13.24
N PRO A 227 13.53 9.94 -14.00
CA PRO A 227 12.81 9.93 -15.27
C PRO A 227 13.30 8.81 -16.19
N LEU A 228 12.37 8.13 -16.85
CA LEU A 228 12.70 7.13 -17.85
C LEU A 228 13.29 7.81 -19.08
N ALA A 229 14.27 7.17 -19.70
CA ALA A 229 14.82 7.66 -20.96
C ALA A 229 13.75 7.59 -22.07
N ASP A 230 13.80 8.54 -23.01
CA ASP A 230 12.78 8.73 -24.06
C ASP A 230 12.54 7.47 -24.91
N ASP A 231 13.54 6.62 -25.05
CA ASP A 231 13.48 5.34 -25.76
C ASP A 231 12.59 4.31 -25.05
N VAL A 232 12.58 4.30 -23.72
CA VAL A 232 11.69 3.43 -22.93
C VAL A 232 10.24 3.91 -23.01
N ILE A 233 10.04 5.23 -23.04
CA ILE A 233 8.69 5.84 -23.12
C ILE A 233 8.07 5.65 -24.51
N LYS A 234 8.87 5.71 -25.59
CA LYS A 234 8.39 5.54 -26.97
C LYS A 234 8.01 4.10 -27.33
N ASN A 235 8.52 3.13 -26.57
CA ASN A 235 8.27 1.70 -26.76
C ASN A 235 7.26 1.13 -25.75
N ALA A 236 6.61 2.00 -24.97
CA ALA A 236 5.62 1.68 -23.95
C ALA A 236 4.21 1.47 -24.53
#